data_AF-A0A9W6YKV1-F1
#
_entry.id   AF-A0A9W6YKV1-F1
#
_cell.length_a   1.000
_cell.length_b   1.000
_cell.length_c   1.000
_cell.angle_alpha   90.00
_cell.angle_beta   90.00
_cell.angle_gamma   90.00
#
_symmetry.space_group_name_H-M   'P 1'
#
loop_
_entity.id
_entity.type
_entity.pdbx_description
1 polymer ?
#
loop_
_entity_poly.entity_id
_entity_poly.type
_entity_poly.pdbx_seq_one_letter_code
_entity_poly.pdbx_strand_id
1 'polypeptide(L)'
;MASSGASTTTVGDASSMGMTDGSSTGGGADGAGGMGGSSSVNASIAVMMQKYLLSFVLTGNPNTMWADDKIYWPLYNESSAGTQIVFNDTFTAADDDLANAKSLFWNKALWY
;
A
#
# COMPACT_ATOMS: atom_id res chain seq x y z
N MET A 1 63.25 13.80 -3.35
CA MET A 1 62.71 12.45 -3.58
C MET A 1 62.42 11.83 -2.23
N ALA A 2 61.15 11.58 -1.91
CA ALA A 2 60.73 10.89 -0.69
C ALA A 2 59.61 9.92 -1.06
N SER A 3 59.73 8.72 -0.50
CA SER A 3 59.11 7.46 -0.89
C SER A 3 57.61 7.36 -0.59
N SER A 4 56.91 6.62 -1.44
CA SER A 4 55.50 6.23 -1.37
C SER A 4 55.14 5.45 -0.09
N GLY A 5 53.94 5.69 0.43
CA GLY A 5 53.28 4.83 1.43
C GLY A 5 51.88 4.47 0.95
N ALA A 6 51.72 3.27 0.40
CA ALA A 6 50.41 2.69 0.09
C ALA A 6 49.72 2.28 1.40
N SER A 7 48.50 2.74 1.63
CA SER A 7 47.66 2.29 2.74
C SER A 7 46.74 1.17 2.26
N THR A 8 47.19 -0.07 2.44
CA THR A 8 46.33 -1.25 2.44
C THR A 8 45.68 -1.34 3.81
N THR A 9 44.35 -1.34 3.86
CA THR A 9 43.61 -1.81 5.04
C THR A 9 42.86 -3.06 4.63
N THR A 10 43.17 -4.18 5.28
CA THR A 10 42.48 -5.45 5.11
C THR A 10 41.89 -5.91 6.44
N VAL A 11 40.73 -6.54 6.28
CA VAL A 11 39.99 -7.48 7.15
C VAL A 11 39.14 -6.91 8.28
N GLY A 12 37.82 -7.06 8.08
CA GLY A 12 36.82 -7.25 9.12
C GLY A 12 35.66 -8.05 8.53
N ASP A 13 35.74 -9.39 8.60
CA ASP A 13 34.60 -10.28 8.39
C ASP A 13 33.70 -10.16 9.62
N ALA A 14 32.45 -9.76 9.42
CA ALA A 14 31.43 -9.70 10.46
C ALA A 14 30.18 -10.42 9.96
N SER A 15 30.20 -11.75 10.14
CA SER A 15 29.10 -12.58 10.62
C SER A 15 27.67 -12.12 10.29
N SER A 16 27.01 -12.93 9.46
CA SER A 16 25.56 -13.14 9.40
C SER A 16 24.84 -12.83 10.72
N MET A 17 24.15 -11.69 10.77
CA MET A 17 23.09 -11.45 11.76
C MET A 17 21.76 -11.84 11.13
N GLY A 18 21.43 -13.13 11.26
CA GLY A 18 20.06 -13.60 11.12
C GLY A 18 19.21 -12.99 12.22
N MET A 19 18.30 -12.09 11.85
CA MET A 19 17.26 -11.60 12.74
C MET A 19 15.99 -12.39 12.46
N THR A 20 15.81 -13.40 13.33
CA THR A 20 14.56 -13.97 13.84
C THR A 20 13.24 -13.56 13.17
N ASP A 21 12.65 -14.53 12.49
CA ASP A 21 11.20 -14.67 12.33
C ASP A 21 10.57 -14.90 13.71
N GLY A 22 9.53 -14.13 14.05
CA GLY A 22 8.84 -14.27 15.34
C GLY A 22 8.20 -12.99 15.86
N SER A 23 7.06 -12.57 15.29
CA SER A 23 6.10 -11.74 16.03
C SER A 23 5.03 -12.66 16.61
N SER A 24 5.21 -13.04 17.87
CA SER A 24 4.19 -13.68 18.68
C SER A 24 3.28 -12.61 19.26
N THR A 25 2.00 -12.60 18.87
CA THR A 25 0.95 -11.92 19.62
C THR A 25 -0.09 -12.96 20.04
N GLY A 26 0.26 -13.67 21.10
CA GLY A 26 -0.69 -14.43 21.91
C GLY A 26 -1.36 -13.52 22.93
N GLY A 27 -2.69 -13.55 22.94
CA GLY A 27 -3.51 -13.49 24.15
C GLY A 27 -3.54 -12.18 24.94
N GLY A 28 -4.48 -11.30 24.59
CA GLY A 28 -5.04 -10.30 25.49
C GLY A 28 -6.56 -10.26 25.32
N ALA A 29 -7.27 -11.11 26.05
CA ALA A 29 -8.71 -10.98 26.24
C ALA A 29 -8.92 -9.88 27.28
N ASP A 30 -9.48 -8.73 26.88
CA ASP A 30 -10.37 -7.87 27.68
C ASP A 30 -10.65 -6.57 26.91
N GLY A 31 -11.91 -6.35 26.50
CA GLY A 31 -12.38 -5.05 26.01
C GLY A 31 -13.26 -5.09 24.76
N ALA A 32 -14.55 -5.34 24.97
CA ALA A 32 -15.70 -4.86 24.20
C ALA A 32 -15.54 -4.58 22.69
N GLY A 33 -16.15 -5.45 21.87
CA GLY A 33 -16.47 -5.12 20.48
C GLY A 33 -16.54 -6.34 19.57
N GLY A 34 -17.43 -7.28 19.88
CA GLY A 34 -17.73 -8.38 18.98
C GLY A 34 -18.34 -7.86 17.69
N MET A 35 -17.52 -7.66 16.66
CA MET A 35 -17.98 -7.52 15.29
C MET A 35 -17.91 -8.91 14.65
N GLY A 36 -19.05 -9.61 14.71
CA GLY A 36 -19.24 -10.91 14.09
C GLY A 36 -19.12 -10.86 12.57
N GLY A 37 -18.61 -11.95 12.01
CA GLY A 37 -18.51 -12.21 10.57
C GLY A 37 -17.07 -12.45 10.12
N SER A 38 -16.46 -13.60 10.46
CA SER A 38 -15.10 -13.90 10.03
C SER A 38 -15.08 -14.49 8.62
N SER A 39 -15.33 -13.66 7.60
CA SER A 39 -14.43 -13.77 6.46
C SER A 39 -13.10 -13.19 6.92
N SER A 40 -12.02 -13.97 6.88
CA SER A 40 -10.71 -13.46 7.22
C SER A 40 -10.36 -12.32 6.27
N VAL A 41 -10.26 -11.10 6.78
CA VAL A 41 -9.73 -9.97 6.01
C VAL A 41 -8.30 -10.32 5.60
N ASN A 42 -7.97 -10.13 4.32
CA ASN A 42 -6.61 -10.30 3.86
C ASN A 42 -5.76 -9.12 4.38
N ALA A 43 -4.92 -9.39 5.39
CA ALA A 43 -4.11 -8.39 6.05
C ALA A 43 -3.17 -7.64 5.09
N SER A 44 -2.64 -8.32 4.07
CA SER A 44 -1.78 -7.70 3.06
C SER A 44 -2.52 -6.62 2.27
N ILE A 45 -3.77 -6.88 1.91
CA ILE A 45 -4.63 -5.91 1.22
C ILE A 45 -4.94 -4.72 2.13
N ALA A 46 -5.30 -4.99 3.39
CA ALA A 46 -5.58 -3.94 4.35
C ALA A 46 -4.38 -3.00 4.58
N VAL A 47 -3.16 -3.56 4.71
CA VAL A 47 -1.93 -2.78 4.90
C VAL A 47 -1.65 -1.90 3.68
N MET A 48 -1.83 -2.42 2.47
CA MET A 48 -1.57 -1.63 1.27
C MET A 48 -2.61 -0.51 1.09
N MET A 49 -3.88 -0.73 1.42
CA MET A 49 -4.89 0.34 1.50
C MET A 49 -4.48 1.43 2.49
N GLN A 50 -4.02 1.05 3.68
CA GLN A 50 -3.55 1.99 4.70
C GLN A 50 -2.37 2.83 4.19
N LYS A 51 -1.43 2.25 3.44
CA LYS A 51 -0.31 2.98 2.83
C LYS A 51 -0.75 4.04 1.81
N TYR A 52 -1.78 3.77 1.00
CA TYR A 52 -2.34 4.79 0.10
C TYR A 52 -2.97 5.94 0.89
N LEU A 53 -3.81 5.63 1.88
CA LEU A 53 -4.49 6.64 2.70
C LEU A 53 -3.50 7.49 3.51
N LEU A 54 -2.51 6.86 4.14
CA LEU A 54 -1.48 7.58 4.90
C LEU A 54 -0.61 8.45 4.00
N SER A 55 -0.20 7.97 2.82
CA SER A 55 0.53 8.79 1.85
C SER A 55 -0.28 10.03 1.47
N PHE A 56 -1.58 9.85 1.19
CA PHE A 56 -2.46 10.96 0.84
C PHE A 56 -2.62 11.98 1.97
N VAL A 57 -2.87 11.52 3.21
CA VAL A 57 -3.03 12.42 4.36
C VAL A 57 -1.75 13.23 4.63
N LEU A 58 -0.58 12.63 4.45
CA LEU A 58 0.69 13.26 4.77
C LEU A 58 1.21 14.19 3.66
N THR A 59 0.97 13.86 2.39
CA THR A 59 1.60 14.56 1.26
C THR A 59 0.61 15.15 0.26
N GLY A 60 -0.68 14.86 0.40
CA GLY A 60 -1.70 15.16 -0.60
C GLY A 60 -1.62 14.29 -1.86
N ASN A 61 -0.65 13.37 -1.94
CA ASN A 61 -0.45 12.48 -3.08
C ASN A 61 -0.36 11.01 -2.62
N PRO A 62 -1.26 10.15 -3.09
CA PRO A 62 -1.33 8.76 -2.66
C PRO A 62 -0.12 7.92 -3.13
N ASN A 63 0.78 8.43 -3.98
CA ASN A 63 1.93 7.70 -4.54
C ASN A 63 3.28 8.06 -3.90
N THR A 64 3.38 9.13 -3.11
CA THR A 64 4.68 9.65 -2.62
C THR A 64 5.40 8.72 -1.65
N MET A 65 4.68 8.16 -0.67
CA MET A 65 5.25 7.31 0.37
C MET A 65 5.10 5.83 -0.03
N TRP A 66 6.10 4.98 0.23
CA TRP A 66 6.05 3.53 -0.11
C TRP A 66 5.74 3.25 -1.59
N ALA A 67 6.40 3.97 -2.51
CA ALA A 67 6.16 3.83 -3.94
C ALA A 67 6.43 2.41 -4.46
N ASP A 68 7.47 1.73 -3.97
CA ASP A 68 7.82 0.37 -4.39
C ASP A 68 6.80 -0.69 -3.94
N ASP A 69 6.02 -0.39 -2.90
CA ASP A 69 5.01 -1.31 -2.34
C ASP A 69 3.64 -1.15 -2.99
N LYS A 70 3.50 -0.24 -3.95
CA LYS A 70 2.22 0.20 -4.48
C LYS A 70 2.26 0.33 -5.99
N ILE A 71 1.10 0.10 -6.61
CA ILE A 71 0.91 0.41 -8.02
C ILE A 71 0.70 1.92 -8.13
N TYR A 72 1.23 2.53 -9.18
CA TYR A 72 0.97 3.95 -9.43
C TYR A 72 -0.52 4.19 -9.65
N TRP A 73 -1.12 5.07 -8.84
CA TRP A 73 -2.50 5.51 -8.98
C TRP A 73 -2.54 6.89 -9.62
N PRO A 74 -2.86 7.00 -10.93
CA PRO A 74 -2.91 8.29 -11.60
C PRO A 74 -4.03 9.17 -11.03
N LEU A 75 -3.89 10.49 -11.17
CA LEU A 75 -5.03 11.38 -10.91
C LEU A 75 -6.17 11.01 -11.87
N TYR A 76 -7.39 11.13 -11.38
CA TYR A 76 -8.59 10.72 -12.11
C TYR A 76 -8.69 11.34 -13.52
N ASN A 77 -8.22 12.57 -13.71
CA ASN A 77 -8.26 13.28 -14.98
C ASN A 77 -7.06 13.03 -15.90
N GLU A 78 -6.10 12.19 -15.50
CA GLU A 78 -4.99 11.77 -16.37
C GLU A 78 -5.42 10.72 -17.40
N SER A 79 -6.56 10.06 -17.18
CA SER A 79 -7.20 9.13 -18.12
C SER A 79 -8.48 9.72 -18.71
N SER A 80 -8.80 9.34 -19.96
CA SER A 80 -10.06 9.71 -20.60
C SER A 80 -11.31 9.09 -19.96
N ALA A 81 -11.15 7.94 -19.32
CA ALA A 81 -12.22 7.23 -18.62
C ALA A 81 -12.15 7.41 -17.09
N GLY A 82 -11.06 7.96 -16.56
CA GLY A 82 -10.71 7.79 -15.14
C GLY A 82 -10.03 6.45 -14.87
N THR A 83 -9.34 6.35 -13.75
CA THR A 83 -8.67 5.11 -13.33
C THR A 83 -8.95 4.85 -11.86
N GLN A 84 -9.44 3.66 -11.58
CA GLN A 84 -9.69 3.18 -10.23
C GLN A 84 -8.69 2.11 -9.81
N ILE A 85 -8.43 2.02 -8.51
CA ILE A 85 -7.77 0.86 -7.92
C ILE A 85 -8.86 -0.14 -7.55
N VAL A 86 -8.73 -1.36 -8.04
CA VAL A 86 -9.59 -2.48 -7.65
C VAL A 86 -8.91 -3.23 -6.52
N PHE A 87 -9.61 -3.32 -5.38
CA PHE A 87 -9.17 -4.10 -4.24
C PHE A 87 -9.93 -5.43 -4.20
N ASN A 88 -9.36 -6.48 -4.79
CA ASN A 88 -9.81 -7.86 -4.63
C ASN A 88 -8.65 -8.69 -4.08
N ASP A 89 -8.52 -9.97 -4.42
CA ASP A 89 -7.37 -10.81 -4.05
C ASP A 89 -6.00 -10.24 -4.49
N THR A 90 -5.98 -9.40 -5.52
CA THR A 90 -4.81 -8.67 -6.03
C THR A 90 -5.11 -7.18 -6.24
N PHE A 91 -4.05 -6.36 -6.25
CA PHE A 91 -4.19 -4.94 -6.59
C PHE A 91 -4.05 -4.78 -8.09
N THR A 92 -5.04 -4.14 -8.72
CA THR A 92 -4.97 -3.76 -10.13
C THR A 92 -5.48 -2.35 -10.33
N ALA A 93 -4.95 -1.68 -11.36
CA ALA A 93 -5.54 -0.47 -11.91
C ALA A 93 -6.49 -0.88 -13.04
N ALA A 94 -7.68 -0.29 -13.06
CA ALA A 94 -8.68 -0.50 -14.10
C ALA A 94 -9.30 0.84 -14.51
N ASP A 95 -9.91 0.89 -15.69
CA ASP A 95 -10.73 2.03 -16.09
C ASP A 95 -11.88 2.23 -15.10
N ASP A 96 -12.25 3.48 -14.83
CA ASP A 96 -13.37 3.76 -13.93
C ASP A 96 -14.69 3.29 -14.55
N ASP A 97 -15.27 2.27 -13.93
CA ASP A 97 -16.55 1.69 -14.34
C ASP A 97 -17.74 2.42 -13.71
N LEU A 98 -17.56 3.32 -12.75
CA LEU A 98 -18.62 4.18 -12.23
C LEU A 98 -18.97 5.33 -13.20
N ALA A 99 -18.06 5.74 -14.08
CA ALA A 99 -18.31 6.73 -15.13
C ALA A 99 -19.09 6.15 -16.33
N ASN A 100 -20.18 5.42 -16.09
CA ASN A 100 -20.94 4.72 -17.13
C ASN A 100 -22.39 5.25 -17.33
N ALA A 101 -23.03 4.81 -18.42
CA ALA A 101 -24.39 5.23 -18.77
C ALA A 101 -25.46 4.87 -17.71
N LYS A 102 -25.23 3.83 -16.89
CA LYS A 102 -26.12 3.45 -15.79
C LYS A 102 -26.05 4.45 -14.64
N SER A 103 -24.87 4.99 -14.34
CA SER A 103 -24.72 6.05 -13.32
C SER A 103 -25.49 7.31 -13.71
N LEU A 104 -25.47 7.68 -15.00
CA LEU A 104 -26.30 8.79 -15.51
C LEU A 104 -27.81 8.49 -15.39
N PHE A 105 -28.22 7.27 -15.71
CA PHE A 105 -29.62 6.83 -15.60
C PHE A 105 -30.12 6.94 -14.15
N TRP A 106 -29.40 6.38 -13.19
CA TRP A 106 -29.80 6.38 -11.78
C TRP A 106 -29.75 7.77 -11.14
N ASN A 107 -28.78 8.62 -11.51
CA ASN A 107 -28.76 10.02 -11.08
C ASN A 107 -30.02 10.78 -11.51
N LYS A 108 -30.54 10.49 -12.71
CA LYS A 108 -31.81 11.09 -13.16
C LYS A 108 -33.02 10.46 -12.49
N ALA A 109 -33.03 9.13 -12.34
CA ALA A 109 -34.20 8.39 -11.84
C ALA A 109 -34.48 8.61 -10.34
N LEU A 110 -33.46 8.94 -9.54
CA LEU A 110 -33.60 9.11 -8.08
C LEU A 110 -33.78 10.57 -7.62
N TRP A 111 -33.56 11.55 -8.51
CA TRP A 111 -33.54 12.98 -8.17
C TRP A 111 -34.59 13.80 -8.95
N TYR A 112 -35.56 13.14 -9.60
CA TYR A 112 -36.74 13.74 -10.21
C TYR A 112 -38.03 13.11 -9.68
#